data_AF-A0A0C9YRV7-F1
#
_entry.id   AF-A0A0C9YRV7-F1
#
_cell.length_a   1.000
_cell.length_b   1.000
_cell.length_c   1.000
_cell.angle_alpha   90.00
_cell.angle_beta   90.00
_cell.angle_gamma   90.00
#
_symmetry.space_group_name_H-M   'P 1'
#
loop_
_entity.id
_entity.type
_entity.pdbx_description
1 polymer ?
#
loop_
_entity_poly.entity_id
_entity_poly.type
_entity_poly.pdbx_seq_one_letter_code
_entity_poly.pdbx_strand_id
1 'polypeptide(L)'
;MLDDLDEALARFYRYCEVFKTTGVITTFSLPRLHAMKHYKQLIQLFGAPNRLCSSITESKHVKAVKKPYRRTNRYRALGQMLLINQCLDKLAASWVDFDSRGMLEGTCLSAVLDRLGKVLLWNTT
;
A
#
# COMPACT_ATOMS: atom_id res chain seq x y z
N MET A 1 -8.48 -14.48 24.76
CA MET A 1 -8.13 -14.04 23.39
C MET A 1 -9.36 -13.75 22.53
N LEU A 2 -10.30 -14.69 22.37
CA LEU A 2 -11.54 -14.44 21.60
C LEU A 2 -12.61 -13.69 22.40
N ASP A 3 -12.67 -13.88 23.71
CA ASP A 3 -13.59 -13.13 24.56
C ASP A 3 -13.13 -11.67 24.72
N ASP A 4 -11.81 -11.43 24.74
CA ASP A 4 -11.23 -10.09 24.67
C ASP A 4 -11.64 -9.34 23.38
N LEU A 5 -11.84 -10.07 22.27
CA LEU A 5 -12.29 -9.50 21.00
C LEU A 5 -13.76 -9.07 21.09
N ASP A 6 -14.61 -9.88 21.70
CA ASP A 6 -16.02 -9.53 21.92
C ASP A 6 -16.14 -8.34 22.88
N GLU A 7 -15.33 -8.30 23.93
CA GLU A 7 -15.32 -7.20 24.89
C GLU A 7 -14.80 -5.90 24.26
N ALA A 8 -13.76 -5.97 23.43
CA ALA A 8 -13.29 -4.83 22.65
C ALA A 8 -14.36 -4.32 21.67
N LEU A 9 -15.09 -5.22 21.01
CA LEU A 9 -16.21 -4.84 20.13
C LEU A 9 -17.36 -4.21 20.91
N ALA A 10 -17.72 -4.75 22.07
CA ALA A 10 -18.74 -4.19 22.93
C ALA A 10 -18.35 -2.77 23.39
N ARG A 11 -17.09 -2.56 23.77
CA ARG A 11 -16.56 -1.23 24.09
C ARG A 11 -16.64 -0.29 22.89
N PHE A 12 -16.26 -0.74 21.70
CA PHE A 12 -16.36 0.06 20.49
C PHE A 12 -17.80 0.52 20.23
N TYR A 13 -18.78 -0.39 20.25
CA TYR A 13 -20.19 -0.03 20.04
C TYR A 13 -20.74 0.90 21.11
N ARG A 14 -20.25 0.79 22.35
CA ARG A 14 -20.65 1.68 23.44
C ARG A 14 -20.14 3.11 23.25
N TYR A 15 -18.89 3.27 22.84
CA TYR A 15 -18.27 4.60 22.73
C TYR A 15 -18.44 5.24 21.35
N CYS A 16 -18.68 4.46 20.28
CA CYS A 16 -18.82 5.02 18.94
C CYS A 16 -20.02 5.95 18.81
N GLU A 17 -21.05 5.79 19.64
CA GLU A 17 -22.24 6.63 19.60
C GLU A 17 -21.93 8.11 19.82
N VAL A 18 -20.81 8.43 20.47
CA VAL A 18 -20.36 9.82 20.62
C VAL A 18 -20.16 10.50 19.27
N PHE A 19 -19.66 9.79 18.24
CA PHE A 19 -19.41 10.37 16.91
C PHE A 19 -20.71 10.68 16.15
N LYS A 20 -21.83 10.02 16.48
CA LYS A 20 -23.15 10.43 16.00
C LYS A 20 -23.63 11.67 16.75
N THR A 21 -23.47 11.69 18.08
CA THR A 21 -23.91 12.84 18.89
C THR A 21 -23.17 14.12 18.55
N THR A 22 -21.88 14.04 18.17
CA THR A 22 -21.08 15.18 17.73
C THR A 22 -21.26 15.51 16.24
N GLY A 23 -22.12 14.78 15.52
CA GLY A 23 -22.41 15.03 14.10
C GLY A 23 -21.27 14.70 13.13
N VAL A 24 -20.23 13.99 13.58
CA VAL A 24 -19.06 13.64 12.74
C VAL A 24 -19.43 12.54 11.73
N ILE A 25 -20.35 11.63 12.10
CA ILE A 25 -20.80 10.52 11.25
C ILE A 25 -22.32 10.38 11.36
N THR A 26 -23.01 10.22 10.23
CA THR A 26 -24.46 10.02 10.17
C THR A 26 -24.88 8.58 10.45
N THR A 27 -24.10 7.59 9.98
CA THR A 27 -24.39 6.16 10.18
C THR A 27 -23.13 5.32 10.36
N PHE A 28 -23.23 4.24 11.16
CA PHE A 28 -22.18 3.21 11.28
C PHE A 28 -22.38 2.04 10.32
N SER A 29 -23.13 2.23 9.23
CA SER A 29 -23.41 1.21 8.21
C SER A 29 -22.21 0.98 7.27
N LEU A 30 -21.00 0.99 7.82
CA LEU A 30 -19.79 0.67 7.09
C LEU A 30 -19.67 -0.85 6.99
N PRO A 31 -19.49 -1.42 5.78
CA PRO A 31 -19.39 -2.86 5.58
C PRO A 31 -18.36 -3.56 6.48
N ARG A 32 -17.25 -2.87 6.78
CA ARG A 32 -16.19 -3.39 7.65
C ARG A 32 -16.60 -3.47 9.12
N LEU A 33 -17.33 -2.48 9.64
CA LEU A 33 -17.82 -2.50 11.02
C LEU A 33 -18.85 -3.62 11.20
N HIS A 34 -19.74 -3.79 10.22
CA HIS A 34 -20.70 -4.89 10.24
C HIS A 34 -20.04 -6.27 10.22
N ALA A 35 -18.94 -6.43 9.46
CA ALA A 35 -18.22 -7.70 9.38
C ALA A 35 -17.56 -8.10 10.71
N MET A 36 -17.22 -7.13 11.57
CA MET A 36 -16.49 -7.39 12.82
C MET A 36 -17.26 -8.31 13.79
N LYS A 37 -18.60 -8.24 13.82
CA LYS A 37 -19.42 -9.13 14.67
C LYS A 37 -19.29 -10.61 14.30
N HIS A 38 -18.83 -10.90 13.07
CA HIS A 38 -18.62 -12.27 12.59
C HIS A 38 -17.19 -12.76 12.84
N TYR A 39 -16.28 -11.93 13.37
CA TYR A 39 -14.87 -12.28 13.44
C TYR A 39 -14.60 -13.47 14.35
N LYS A 40 -15.23 -13.55 15.54
CA LYS A 40 -15.09 -14.72 16.43
C LYS A 40 -15.49 -16.02 15.74
N GLN A 41 -16.65 -16.04 15.09
CA GLN A 41 -17.14 -17.20 14.33
C GLN A 41 -16.20 -17.56 13.18
N LEU A 42 -15.76 -16.57 12.40
CA LEU A 42 -14.86 -16.80 11.26
C LEU A 42 -13.48 -17.31 11.73
N ILE A 43 -12.97 -16.83 12.86
CA ILE A 43 -11.71 -17.32 13.43
C ILE A 43 -11.85 -18.79 13.87
N GLN A 44 -12.95 -19.14 14.51
CA GLN A 44 -13.23 -20.52 14.94
C GLN A 44 -13.39 -21.47 13.75
N LEU A 45 -14.07 -21.02 12.69
CA LEU A 45 -14.34 -21.85 11.50
C LEU A 45 -13.13 -21.98 10.58
N PHE A 46 -12.33 -20.93 10.41
CA PHE A 46 -11.26 -20.87 9.40
C PHE A 46 -9.85 -20.83 9.99
N GLY A 47 -9.71 -20.81 11.32
CA GLY A 47 -8.43 -20.90 12.01
C GLY A 47 -7.49 -19.71 11.85
N ALA A 48 -7.99 -18.57 11.33
CA ALA A 48 -7.17 -17.39 11.08
C ALA A 48 -7.85 -16.10 11.59
N PRO A 49 -7.14 -15.24 12.33
CA PRO A 49 -7.58 -13.88 12.63
C PRO A 49 -7.76 -13.13 11.30
N ASN A 50 -9.01 -12.95 10.89
CA ASN A 50 -9.44 -12.39 9.60
C ASN A 50 -8.52 -11.29 9.07
N ARG A 51 -7.51 -11.68 8.28
CA ARG A 51 -6.79 -10.82 7.34
C ARG A 51 -7.12 -11.21 5.90
N LEU A 52 -7.43 -12.47 5.65
CA LEU A 52 -7.75 -13.01 4.32
C LEU A 52 -9.21 -12.70 3.95
N CYS A 53 -9.50 -11.44 3.64
CA CYS A 53 -10.75 -11.10 2.94
C CYS A 53 -10.46 -10.71 1.49
N SER A 54 -11.53 -10.55 0.70
CA SER A 54 -11.43 -10.13 -0.71
C SER A 54 -10.63 -8.83 -0.91
N SER A 55 -10.46 -8.00 0.12
CA SER A 55 -9.63 -6.80 0.04
C SER A 55 -8.15 -7.08 -0.22
N ILE A 56 -7.60 -8.23 0.20
CA ILE A 56 -6.20 -8.59 -0.06
C ILE A 56 -5.99 -8.87 -1.54
N THR A 57 -6.83 -9.73 -2.11
CA THR A 57 -6.77 -10.08 -3.54
C THR A 57 -7.16 -8.88 -4.39
N GLU A 58 -8.14 -8.08 -3.95
CA GLU A 58 -8.54 -6.85 -4.62
C GLU A 58 -7.44 -5.79 -4.61
N SER A 59 -6.65 -5.67 -3.54
CA SER A 59 -5.50 -4.76 -3.50
C SER A 59 -4.42 -5.14 -4.53
N LYS A 60 -4.12 -6.44 -4.67
CA LYS A 60 -3.24 -6.93 -5.74
C LYS A 60 -3.86 -6.72 -7.13
N HIS A 61 -5.15 -7.00 -7.29
CA HIS A 61 -5.89 -6.78 -8.53
C HIS A 61 -5.92 -5.30 -8.96
N VAL A 62 -6.03 -4.36 -8.02
CA VAL A 62 -5.90 -2.93 -8.31
C VAL A 62 -4.53 -2.60 -8.91
N LYS A 63 -3.45 -3.14 -8.32
CA LYS A 63 -2.07 -2.88 -8.76
C LYS A 63 -1.72 -3.57 -10.08
N ALA A 64 -2.06 -4.84 -10.24
CA ALA A 64 -1.66 -5.66 -11.39
C ALA A 64 -2.64 -5.56 -12.57
N VAL A 65 -3.89 -5.14 -12.34
CA VAL A 65 -4.93 -5.12 -13.37
C VAL A 65 -5.51 -3.72 -13.55
N LYS A 66 -6.19 -3.15 -12.54
CA LYS A 66 -6.94 -1.89 -12.73
C LYS A 66 -6.04 -0.72 -13.12
N LYS A 67 -4.89 -0.56 -12.45
CA LYS A 67 -3.93 0.52 -12.75
C LYS A 67 -3.29 0.34 -14.14
N PRO A 68 -2.72 -0.82 -14.51
CA PRO A 68 -2.20 -1.06 -15.87
C PRO A 68 -3.26 -0.88 -16.95
N TYR A 69 -4.47 -1.41 -16.76
CA TYR A 69 -5.55 -1.29 -17.73
C TYR A 69 -5.86 0.19 -18.05
N ARG A 70 -5.93 1.05 -17.01
CA ARG A 70 -6.12 2.50 -17.17
C ARG A 70 -5.01 3.18 -17.97
N ARG A 71 -3.80 2.62 -18.01
CA ARG A 71 -2.64 3.15 -18.77
C ARG A 71 -2.59 2.65 -20.22
N THR A 72 -3.38 1.63 -20.57
CA THR A 72 -3.41 1.08 -21.93
C THR A 72 -4.32 1.89 -22.85
N ASN A 73 -4.15 1.72 -24.17
CA ASN A 73 -5.08 2.23 -25.17
C ASN A 73 -6.37 1.37 -25.31
N ARG A 74 -6.57 0.36 -24.45
CA ARG A 74 -7.69 -0.60 -24.43
C ARG A 74 -7.80 -1.56 -25.63
N TYR A 75 -6.97 -1.40 -26.66
CA TYR A 75 -6.88 -2.35 -27.78
C TYR A 75 -5.86 -3.45 -27.48
N ARG A 76 -6.27 -4.72 -27.46
CA ARG A 76 -5.40 -5.86 -27.05
C ARG A 76 -4.67 -5.57 -25.72
N ALA A 77 -5.41 -5.04 -24.75
CA ALA A 77 -4.87 -4.49 -23.51
C ALA A 77 -4.07 -5.48 -22.66
N LEU A 78 -4.39 -6.79 -22.69
CA LEU A 78 -3.73 -7.78 -21.85
C LEU A 78 -2.21 -7.81 -22.07
N GLY A 79 -1.74 -7.81 -23.33
CA GLY A 79 -0.30 -7.81 -23.63
C GLY A 79 0.39 -6.53 -23.13
N GLN A 80 -0.26 -5.38 -23.29
CA GLN A 80 0.24 -4.11 -22.77
C GLN A 80 0.31 -4.11 -21.23
N MET A 81 -0.71 -4.65 -20.56
CA MET A 81 -0.73 -4.74 -19.09
C MET A 81 0.40 -5.63 -18.57
N LEU A 82 0.67 -6.76 -19.23
CA LEU A 82 1.79 -7.64 -18.88
C LEU A 82 3.14 -6.93 -19.04
N LEU A 83 3.36 -6.21 -20.13
CA LEU A 83 4.58 -5.42 -20.34
C LEU A 83 4.74 -4.30 -19.29
N ILE A 84 3.64 -3.62 -18.94
CA ILE A 84 3.65 -2.59 -17.90
C ILE A 84 4.03 -3.20 -16.55
N ASN A 85 3.41 -4.31 -16.15
CA ASN A 85 3.72 -5.00 -14.90
C ASN A 85 5.18 -5.43 -14.87
N GLN A 86 5.68 -6.05 -15.95
CA GLN A 86 7.08 -6.45 -16.06
C GLN A 86 8.04 -5.26 -15.94
N CYS A 87 7.72 -4.12 -16.55
CA CYS A 87 8.53 -2.91 -16.45
C CYS A 87 8.56 -2.38 -15.01
N LEU A 88 7.41 -2.32 -14.34
CA LEU A 88 7.32 -1.88 -12.95
C LEU A 88 8.08 -2.80 -12.00
N ASP A 89 8.01 -4.12 -12.20
CA ASP A 89 8.74 -5.10 -11.38
C ASP A 89 10.25 -4.97 -11.57
N LYS A 90 10.71 -4.81 -12.82
CA LYS A 90 12.12 -4.56 -13.13
C LYS A 90 12.61 -3.26 -12.50
N LEU A 91 11.84 -2.17 -12.61
CA LEU A 91 12.19 -0.91 -11.97
C LEU A 91 12.28 -1.06 -10.46
N ALA A 92 11.31 -1.72 -9.82
CA ALA A 92 11.35 -1.95 -8.38
C ALA A 92 12.60 -2.74 -7.96
N ALA A 93 12.98 -3.78 -8.71
CA ALA A 93 14.19 -4.55 -8.45
C ALA A 93 15.46 -3.71 -8.64
N SER A 94 15.56 -2.93 -9.72
CA SER A 94 16.68 -2.03 -9.98
C SER A 94 16.80 -0.94 -8.91
N TRP A 95 15.68 -0.40 -8.42
CA TRP A 95 15.67 0.57 -7.33
C TRP A 95 16.30 0.00 -6.06
N VAL A 96 15.95 -1.23 -5.67
CA VAL A 96 16.55 -1.90 -4.51
C VAL A 96 18.04 -2.17 -4.73
N ASP A 97 18.45 -2.60 -5.92
CA ASP A 97 19.87 -2.82 -6.25
C ASP A 97 20.69 -1.53 -6.18
N PHE A 98 20.20 -0.44 -6.78
CA PHE A 98 20.89 0.86 -6.76
C PHE A 98 20.95 1.49 -5.37
N ASP A 99 19.87 1.37 -4.60
CA ASP A 99 19.83 1.82 -3.20
C ASP A 99 20.87 1.10 -2.35
N SER A 100 20.96 -0.24 -2.48
CA SER A 100 21.92 -1.06 -1.75
C SER A 100 23.39 -0.71 -2.03
N ARG A 101 23.66 -0.08 -3.18
CA ARG A 101 24.99 0.36 -3.62
C ARG A 101 25.26 1.84 -3.30
N GLY A 102 24.34 2.54 -2.63
CA GLY A 102 24.43 3.97 -2.38
C GLY A 102 24.34 4.84 -3.65
N MET A 103 23.88 4.28 -4.77
CA MET A 103 23.84 4.99 -6.06
C MET A 103 22.70 6.01 -6.15
N LEU A 104 21.76 5.95 -5.22
CA LEU A 104 20.62 6.87 -5.11
C LEU A 104 20.82 7.94 -4.04
N GLU A 105 22.00 7.98 -3.40
CA GLU A 105 22.33 8.99 -2.40
C GLU A 105 22.75 10.31 -3.06
N GLY A 106 22.20 11.42 -2.55
CA GLY A 106 22.45 12.75 -3.07
C GLY A 106 21.45 13.20 -4.14
N THR A 107 21.71 14.39 -4.68
CA THR A 107 20.91 15.02 -5.75
C THR A 107 21.77 15.23 -7.00
N CYS A 108 21.12 15.46 -8.14
CA CYS A 108 21.82 15.89 -9.35
C CYS A 108 22.71 17.12 -9.09
N LEU A 109 22.27 18.05 -8.22
CA LEU A 109 23.03 19.23 -7.86
C LEU A 109 24.31 18.87 -7.09
N SER A 110 24.24 17.99 -6.09
CA SER A 110 25.44 17.56 -5.35
C SER A 110 26.44 16.83 -6.24
N ALA A 111 25.98 16.04 -7.22
CA ALA A 111 26.86 15.38 -8.18
C ALA A 111 27.56 16.39 -9.11
N VAL A 112 26.86 17.45 -9.53
CA VAL A 112 27.44 18.54 -10.33
C VAL A 112 28.47 19.32 -9.51
N LEU A 113 28.15 19.67 -8.26
CA LEU A 113 29.05 20.40 -7.37
C LEU A 113 30.33 19.60 -7.06
N ASP A 114 30.22 18.29 -6.79
CA ASP A 114 31.38 17.42 -6.57
C ASP A 114 32.30 17.35 -7.80
N ARG A 115 31.71 17.28 -9.02
CA ARG A 115 32.49 17.36 -10.26
C ARG A 115 33.19 18.70 -10.44
N LEU A 116 32.51 19.82 -10.20
CA LEU A 116 33.10 21.16 -10.34
C LEU A 116 34.20 21.42 -9.30
N GLY A 117 33.99 21.00 -8.05
CA GLY A 117 34.99 21.09 -6.99
C GLY A 117 36.26 20.31 -7.30
N LYS A 118 36.14 19.10 -7.87
CA LYS A 118 37.29 18.31 -8.35
C LYS A 118 38.03 19.01 -9.49
N VAL A 119 37.33 19.58 -10.47
CA VAL A 119 37.97 20.29 -11.60
C VAL A 119 38.76 21.52 -11.13
N LEU A 120 38.26 22.28 -10.16
CA LEU A 120 38.95 23.44 -9.60
C LEU A 120 40.24 23.04 -8.84
N LEU A 121 40.23 21.90 -8.15
CA LEU A 121 41.41 21.38 -7.45
C LEU A 121 42.50 20.87 -8.43
N TRP A 122 42.11 20.31 -9.59
CA TRP A 122 43.07 19.88 -10.62
C TRP A 122 43.70 21.03 -11.41
N ASN A 123 43.03 22.19 -11.50
CA ASN A 123 43.54 23.34 -12.26
C ASN A 123 44.46 24.27 -11.44
N THR A 124 44.73 23.94 -10.17
CA THR A 124 45.55 24.74 -9.25
C THR A 124 46.89 24.10 -8.87
N THR A 125 47.24 22.97 -9.50
CA THR A 125 48.56 22.30 -9.45
C THR A 125 49.18 22.29 -10.83
#